data_AF-H9WQP6-F1
#
_entry.id   AF-H9WQP6-F1
#
_cell.length_a   1.000
_cell.length_b   1.000
_cell.length_c   1.000
_cell.angle_alpha   90.00
_cell.angle_beta   90.00
_cell.angle_gamma   90.00
#
_symmetry.space_group_name_H-M   'P 1'
#
loop_
_entity.id
_entity.type
_entity.pdbx_description
1 polymer ?
#
loop_
_entity_poly.entity_id
_entity_poly.type
_entity_poly.pdbx_seq_one_letter_code
_entity_poly.pdbx_strand_id
1 'polypeptide(L)'
;AKVAELLKALKVTKVKLYDWNPAILKAFANSDVELVVGIGNGFVAGLMDTQAALSWVTQNIQPYLSSTKVTGFSVGNEVYTGDDAALKANLVPAMRSIHTALVSLGLDSAIKISTAHSLSVLTSSYPPSAGAFDPAIM
;
A
#
# COMPACT_ATOMS: atom_id res chain seq x y z
N ALA A 1 -6.22 16.49 -12.95
CA ALA A 1 -7.24 17.33 -12.30
C ALA A 1 -8.65 16.76 -12.45
N LYS A 2 -9.18 16.54 -13.67
CA LYS A 2 -10.58 16.13 -13.91
C LYS A 2 -11.12 14.98 -13.02
N VAL A 3 -10.35 13.91 -12.81
CA VAL A 3 -10.76 12.79 -11.94
C VAL A 3 -10.85 13.20 -10.48
N ALA A 4 -9.85 13.92 -9.95
CA ALA A 4 -9.86 14.39 -8.56
C ALA A 4 -11.02 15.35 -8.29
N GLU A 5 -11.31 16.26 -9.23
CA GLU A 5 -12.47 17.17 -9.16
C GLU A 5 -13.80 16.40 -9.17
N LEU A 6 -13.95 15.40 -10.05
CA LEU A 6 -15.13 14.55 -10.10
C LEU A 6 -15.33 13.79 -8.77
N LEU A 7 -14.28 13.16 -8.25
CA LEU A 7 -14.35 12.43 -6.99
C LEU A 7 -14.74 13.34 -5.83
N LYS A 8 -14.22 14.59 -5.81
CA LYS A 8 -14.63 15.61 -4.84
C LYS A 8 -16.10 16.00 -4.99
N ALA A 9 -16.58 16.22 -6.22
CA ALA A 9 -17.99 16.52 -6.49
C ALA A 9 -18.92 15.37 -6.06
N LEU A 10 -18.45 14.13 -6.17
CA LEU A 10 -19.14 12.91 -5.70
C LEU A 10 -18.99 12.67 -4.18
N LYS A 11 -18.31 13.57 -3.45
CA LYS A 11 -18.05 13.47 -2.00
C LYS A 11 -17.29 12.20 -1.61
N VAL A 12 -16.44 11.69 -2.51
CA VAL A 12 -15.53 10.59 -2.19
C VAL A 12 -14.45 11.11 -1.24
N THR A 13 -14.28 10.43 -0.11
CA THR A 13 -13.33 10.84 0.96
C THR A 13 -12.08 9.98 1.01
N LYS A 14 -12.07 8.81 0.35
CA LYS A 14 -10.92 7.89 0.33
C LYS A 14 -10.71 7.30 -1.07
N VAL A 15 -9.44 7.18 -1.48
CA VAL A 15 -9.06 6.62 -2.79
C VAL A 15 -7.87 5.68 -2.61
N LYS A 16 -7.94 4.50 -3.24
CA LYS A 16 -6.78 3.60 -3.40
C LYS A 16 -6.15 3.87 -4.77
N LEU A 17 -4.86 4.16 -4.78
CA LEU A 17 -4.03 4.24 -5.97
C LEU A 17 -3.29 2.90 -6.16
N TYR A 18 -3.02 2.52 -7.40
CA TYR A 18 -2.22 1.33 -7.71
C TYR A 18 -0.72 1.61 -7.83
N ASP A 19 -0.35 2.89 -7.89
CA ASP A 19 1.03 3.38 -7.97
C ASP A 19 1.15 4.74 -7.22
N TRP A 20 2.34 5.35 -7.30
CA TRP A 20 2.67 6.65 -6.70
C TRP A 20 2.86 7.75 -7.75
N ASN A 21 2.03 7.79 -8.80
CA ASN A 21 2.15 8.78 -9.86
C ASN A 21 2.15 10.23 -9.32
N PRO A 22 3.25 11.00 -9.53
CA PRO A 22 3.37 12.39 -9.08
C PRO A 22 2.22 13.31 -9.50
N ALA A 23 1.69 13.12 -10.71
CA ALA A 23 0.60 13.94 -11.23
C ALA A 23 -0.71 13.66 -10.49
N ILE A 24 -0.93 12.41 -10.05
CA ILE A 24 -2.12 12.02 -9.28
C ILE A 24 -1.99 12.53 -7.84
N LEU A 25 -0.84 12.34 -7.19
CA LEU A 25 -0.59 12.87 -5.85
C LEU A 25 -0.82 14.39 -5.79
N LYS A 26 -0.25 15.14 -6.75
CA LYS A 26 -0.49 16.59 -6.88
C LYS A 26 -1.95 16.95 -7.15
N ALA A 27 -2.69 16.13 -7.91
CA ALA A 27 -4.09 16.40 -8.21
C ALA A 27 -4.99 16.31 -6.96
N PHE A 28 -4.57 15.60 -5.92
CA PHE A 28 -5.29 15.51 -4.64
C PHE A 28 -4.77 16.50 -3.58
N ALA A 29 -3.85 17.40 -3.92
CA ALA A 29 -3.38 18.42 -3.00
C ALA A 29 -4.55 19.29 -2.50
N ASN A 30 -4.62 19.52 -1.19
CA ASN A 30 -5.65 20.30 -0.50
C ASN A 30 -7.10 19.80 -0.75
N SER A 31 -7.27 18.51 -1.08
CA SER A 31 -8.59 17.92 -1.38
C SER A 31 -9.30 17.30 -0.17
N ASP A 32 -8.60 17.17 0.96
CA ASP A 32 -9.01 16.39 2.15
C ASP A 32 -9.24 14.89 1.93
N VAL A 33 -9.12 14.39 0.69
CA VAL A 33 -9.25 12.97 0.36
C VAL A 33 -8.05 12.19 0.89
N GLU A 34 -8.33 11.11 1.63
CA GLU A 34 -7.30 10.17 2.10
C GLU A 34 -6.88 9.23 0.97
N LEU A 35 -5.56 9.06 0.80
CA LEU A 35 -4.98 8.18 -0.21
C LEU A 35 -4.30 6.97 0.43
N VAL A 36 -4.65 5.79 -0.08
CA VAL A 36 -3.84 4.57 0.08
C VAL A 36 -3.03 4.38 -1.19
N VAL A 37 -1.70 4.42 -1.09
CA VAL A 37 -0.80 4.26 -2.23
C VAL A 37 -0.40 2.80 -2.41
N GLY A 38 -0.61 2.27 -3.61
CA GLY A 38 -0.22 0.91 -3.98
C GLY A 38 1.26 0.81 -4.30
N ILE A 39 1.89 -0.28 -3.83
CA ILE A 39 3.22 -0.70 -4.24
C ILE A 39 3.04 -2.02 -5.00
N GLY A 40 3.20 -1.97 -6.32
CA GLY A 40 3.00 -3.13 -7.19
C GLY A 40 3.99 -4.27 -6.91
N ASN A 41 3.58 -5.50 -7.27
CA ASN A 41 4.34 -6.73 -7.02
C ASN A 41 5.81 -6.66 -7.50
N GLY A 42 6.06 -6.03 -8.67
CA GLY A 42 7.42 -5.90 -9.23
C GLY A 42 8.38 -5.04 -8.41
N PHE A 43 7.89 -4.25 -7.45
CA PHE A 43 8.72 -3.40 -6.58
C PHE A 43 8.99 -4.02 -5.21
N VAL A 44 8.26 -5.08 -4.84
CA VAL A 44 8.34 -5.70 -3.51
C VAL A 44 9.78 -6.16 -3.21
N ALA A 45 10.43 -6.85 -4.15
CA ALA A 45 11.79 -7.33 -3.96
C ALA A 45 12.81 -6.19 -3.71
N GLY A 46 12.66 -5.07 -4.41
CA GLY A 46 13.56 -3.91 -4.28
C GLY A 46 13.40 -3.14 -2.96
N LEU A 47 12.29 -3.35 -2.24
CA LEU A 47 11.98 -2.65 -0.99
C LEU A 47 12.25 -3.51 0.25
N MET A 48 12.84 -4.70 0.09
CA MET A 48 13.34 -5.49 1.23
C MET A 48 14.51 -4.82 1.94
N ASP A 49 15.29 -4.00 1.24
CA ASP A 49 16.38 -3.25 1.83
C ASP A 49 15.86 -1.97 2.51
N THR A 50 16.22 -1.76 3.77
CA THR A 50 15.73 -0.62 4.58
C THR A 50 16.18 0.72 3.99
N GLN A 51 17.40 0.80 3.43
CA GLN A 51 17.89 2.03 2.84
C GLN A 51 17.15 2.34 1.53
N ALA A 52 16.88 1.34 0.71
CA ALA A 52 16.06 1.46 -0.49
C ALA A 52 14.62 1.88 -0.15
N ALA A 53 14.02 1.28 0.89
CA ALA A 53 12.69 1.65 1.37
C ALA A 53 12.65 3.10 1.89
N LEU A 54 13.65 3.51 2.66
CA LEU A 54 13.79 4.89 3.14
C LEU A 54 13.93 5.88 1.99
N SER A 55 14.80 5.60 1.03
CA SER A 55 14.97 6.41 -0.17
C SER A 55 13.66 6.47 -0.98
N TRP A 56 12.93 5.36 -1.10
CA TRP A 56 11.65 5.35 -1.79
C TRP A 56 10.61 6.25 -1.12
N VAL A 57 10.42 6.15 0.21
CA VAL A 57 9.46 7.02 0.93
C VAL A 57 9.87 8.49 0.80
N THR A 58 11.15 8.79 1.02
CA THR A 58 11.68 10.15 1.01
C THR A 58 11.54 10.81 -0.36
N GLN A 59 11.76 10.07 -1.44
CA GLN A 59 11.72 10.61 -2.80
C GLN A 59 10.31 10.63 -3.40
N ASN A 60 9.49 9.62 -3.13
CA ASN A 60 8.23 9.41 -3.85
C ASN A 60 6.99 9.86 -3.05
N ILE A 61 7.06 9.92 -1.72
CA ILE A 61 5.90 10.19 -0.87
C ILE A 61 6.06 11.49 -0.08
N GLN A 62 7.19 11.63 0.62
CA GLN A 62 7.43 12.76 1.53
C GLN A 62 7.23 14.15 0.88
N PRO A 63 7.59 14.41 -0.40
CA PRO A 63 7.38 15.72 -1.02
C PRO A 63 5.91 16.15 -1.12
N TYR A 64 4.96 15.22 -1.00
CA TYR A 64 3.53 15.49 -1.15
C TYR A 64 2.78 15.62 0.17
N LEU A 65 3.36 15.15 1.29
CA LEU A 65 2.67 15.02 2.58
C LEU A 65 2.22 16.36 3.20
N SER A 66 2.81 17.48 2.79
CA SER A 66 2.42 18.81 3.26
C SER A 66 1.05 19.27 2.75
N SER A 67 0.56 18.68 1.64
CA SER A 67 -0.68 19.10 0.99
C SER A 67 -1.59 17.93 0.59
N THR A 68 -1.07 16.71 0.58
CA THR A 68 -1.80 15.50 0.16
C THR A 68 -1.87 14.50 1.32
N LYS A 69 -3.08 14.03 1.66
CA LYS A 69 -3.30 13.13 2.79
C LYS A 69 -3.04 11.67 2.39
N VAL A 70 -1.79 11.24 2.37
CA VAL A 70 -1.46 9.81 2.26
C VAL A 70 -1.60 9.19 3.64
N THR A 71 -2.48 8.19 3.79
CA THR A 71 -2.78 7.53 5.08
C THR A 71 -2.40 6.07 5.12
N GLY A 72 -2.02 5.47 3.99
CA GLY A 72 -1.46 4.13 4.01
C GLY A 72 -0.82 3.65 2.73
N PHE A 73 -0.15 2.51 2.85
CA PHE A 73 0.48 1.77 1.76
C PHE A 73 -0.12 0.37 1.63
N SER A 74 -0.45 -0.01 0.40
CA SER A 74 -0.84 -1.39 0.04
C SER A 74 0.34 -2.06 -0.66
N VAL A 75 1.10 -2.87 0.07
CA VAL A 75 2.31 -3.54 -0.43
C VAL A 75 1.93 -4.85 -1.11
N GLY A 76 2.16 -4.94 -2.41
CA GLY A 76 1.70 -6.05 -3.23
C GLY A 76 0.18 -6.08 -3.41
N ASN A 77 -0.25 -6.91 -4.36
CA ASN A 77 -1.64 -7.18 -4.67
C ASN A 77 -1.80 -8.68 -4.95
N GLU A 78 -2.56 -9.35 -4.09
CA GLU A 78 -2.92 -10.77 -4.19
C GLU A 78 -1.70 -11.69 -4.27
N VAL A 79 -0.63 -11.35 -3.54
CA VAL A 79 0.68 -12.03 -3.62
C VAL A 79 0.59 -13.54 -3.43
N TYR A 80 -0.30 -14.00 -2.56
CA TYR A 80 -0.42 -15.42 -2.21
C TYR A 80 -1.28 -16.26 -3.17
N THR A 81 -1.88 -15.67 -4.21
CA THR A 81 -2.69 -16.41 -5.19
C THR A 81 -1.92 -16.84 -6.44
N GLY A 82 -0.70 -16.36 -6.65
CA GLY A 82 0.16 -16.78 -7.75
C GLY A 82 1.20 -17.82 -7.34
N ASP A 83 2.03 -18.27 -8.29
CA ASP A 83 3.07 -19.28 -8.07
C ASP A 83 4.48 -18.68 -7.84
N ASP A 84 4.59 -17.35 -7.74
CA ASP A 84 5.87 -16.67 -7.53
C ASP A 84 6.33 -16.80 -6.07
N ALA A 85 7.14 -17.83 -5.81
CA ALA A 85 7.70 -18.11 -4.49
C ALA A 85 8.59 -16.97 -3.97
N ALA A 86 9.32 -16.29 -4.86
CA ALA A 86 10.18 -15.18 -4.47
C ALA A 86 9.33 -13.98 -4.01
N LEU A 87 8.28 -13.63 -4.76
CA LEU A 87 7.36 -12.57 -4.37
C LEU A 87 6.70 -12.83 -3.01
N LYS A 88 6.25 -14.07 -2.75
CA LYS A 88 5.68 -14.48 -1.45
C LYS A 88 6.70 -14.31 -0.33
N ALA A 89 7.92 -14.80 -0.53
CA ALA A 89 9.00 -14.70 0.46
C ALA A 89 9.41 -13.25 0.75
N ASN A 90 9.33 -12.37 -0.25
CA ASN A 90 9.79 -10.99 -0.17
C ASN A 90 8.78 -10.02 0.46
N LEU A 91 7.49 -10.39 0.51
CA LEU A 91 6.41 -9.48 0.96
C LEU A 91 6.60 -8.96 2.38
N VAL A 92 6.74 -9.86 3.36
CA VAL A 92 6.88 -9.48 4.77
C VAL A 92 8.18 -8.70 5.03
N PRO A 93 9.35 -9.13 4.50
CA PRO A 93 10.57 -8.32 4.57
C PRO A 93 10.39 -6.90 4.01
N ALA A 94 9.77 -6.75 2.84
CA ALA A 94 9.52 -5.44 2.25
C ALA A 94 8.62 -4.56 3.14
N MET A 95 7.53 -5.13 3.68
CA MET A 95 6.64 -4.41 4.60
C MET A 95 7.38 -3.94 5.86
N ARG A 96 8.27 -4.77 6.43
CA ARG A 96 9.09 -4.42 7.60
C ARG A 96 10.07 -3.29 7.30
N SER A 97 10.71 -3.32 6.13
CA SER A 97 11.65 -2.29 5.71
C SER A 97 10.95 -0.95 5.45
N ILE A 98 9.78 -0.97 4.81
CA ILE A 98 8.95 0.25 4.64
C ILE A 98 8.47 0.77 6.00
N HIS A 99 8.05 -0.11 6.92
CA HIS A 99 7.66 0.30 8.28
C HIS A 99 8.82 0.96 9.02
N THR A 100 10.01 0.38 8.93
CA THR A 100 11.22 0.93 9.55
C THR A 100 11.56 2.30 8.98
N ALA A 101 11.42 2.49 7.66
CA ALA A 101 11.54 3.79 7.02
C ALA A 101 10.53 4.81 7.57
N LEU A 102 9.25 4.43 7.68
CA LEU A 102 8.22 5.31 8.25
C LEU A 102 8.52 5.71 9.71
N VAL A 103 8.96 4.77 10.54
CA VAL A 103 9.37 5.05 11.92
C VAL A 103 10.54 6.04 11.95
N SER A 104 11.56 5.82 11.12
CA SER A 104 12.73 6.70 11.06
C SER A 104 12.40 8.14 10.62
N LEU A 105 11.31 8.31 9.86
CA LEU A 105 10.80 9.60 9.40
C LEU A 105 9.72 10.19 10.33
N GLY A 106 9.31 9.49 11.39
CA GLY A 106 8.22 9.90 12.28
C GLY A 106 6.82 9.86 11.63
N LEU A 107 6.64 9.04 10.60
CA LEU A 107 5.43 8.95 9.79
C LEU A 107 4.55 7.72 10.11
N ASP A 108 5.02 6.79 10.93
CA ASP A 108 4.37 5.50 11.25
C ASP A 108 3.03 5.65 12.00
N SER A 109 2.87 6.75 12.73
CA SER A 109 1.59 7.08 13.37
C SER A 109 0.50 7.45 12.35
N ALA A 110 0.87 8.16 11.27
CA ALA A 110 -0.02 8.71 10.27
C ALA A 110 -0.23 7.79 9.03
N ILE A 111 0.80 7.04 8.65
CA ILE A 111 0.79 6.19 7.45
C ILE A 111 0.85 4.72 7.87
N LYS A 112 -0.21 3.97 7.61
CA LYS A 112 -0.29 2.53 7.93
C LYS A 112 0.09 1.66 6.75
N ILE A 113 0.74 0.53 7.01
CA ILE A 113 1.17 -0.41 5.97
C ILE A 113 0.29 -1.66 6.07
N SER A 114 -0.18 -2.13 4.92
CA SER A 114 -0.89 -3.40 4.80
C SER A 114 -0.60 -4.02 3.43
N THR A 115 -1.22 -5.15 3.13
CA THR A 115 -1.19 -5.82 1.83
C THR A 115 -2.61 -6.20 1.44
N ALA A 116 -2.90 -6.22 0.13
CA ALA A 116 -4.20 -6.64 -0.37
C ALA A 116 -4.18 -8.12 -0.70
N HIS A 117 -5.08 -8.90 -0.10
CA HIS A 117 -5.27 -10.31 -0.40
C HIS A 117 -6.58 -10.53 -1.17
N SER A 118 -6.56 -11.49 -2.10
CA SER A 118 -7.79 -12.11 -2.61
C SER A 118 -8.32 -13.09 -1.57
N LEU A 119 -9.63 -13.39 -1.59
CA LEU A 119 -10.25 -14.38 -0.71
C LEU A 119 -9.73 -15.81 -0.94
N SER A 120 -9.02 -16.08 -2.03
CA SER A 120 -8.37 -17.38 -2.28
C SER A 120 -7.28 -17.74 -1.25
N VAL A 121 -6.94 -16.81 -0.34
CA VAL A 121 -6.10 -17.12 0.82
C VAL A 121 -6.80 -17.97 1.89
N LEU A 122 -8.12 -18.14 1.79
CA LEU A 122 -8.92 -18.91 2.73
C LEU A 122 -9.14 -20.34 2.24
N THR A 123 -8.92 -21.33 3.12
CA THR A 123 -9.30 -22.73 2.87
C THR A 123 -10.77 -22.99 3.22
N SER A 124 -11.32 -22.24 4.17
CA SER A 124 -12.72 -22.29 4.58
C SER A 124 -13.26 -20.87 4.71
N SER A 125 -14.48 -20.65 4.24
CA SER A 125 -15.15 -19.34 4.24
C SER A 125 -16.64 -19.39 4.64
N TYR A 126 -17.19 -20.60 4.87
CA TYR A 126 -18.58 -20.77 5.30
C TYR A 126 -18.73 -21.83 6.40
N PRO A 127 -19.46 -21.53 7.49
CA PRO A 127 -19.99 -20.20 7.85
C PRO A 127 -18.83 -19.21 8.09
N PRO A 128 -19.07 -17.87 8.12
CA PRO A 128 -18.00 -16.90 8.35
C PRO A 128 -17.18 -17.15 9.63
N SER A 129 -17.80 -17.72 10.67
CA SER A 129 -17.10 -18.11 11.91
C SER A 129 -16.11 -19.27 11.75
N ALA A 130 -16.20 -20.04 10.66
CA ALA A 130 -15.28 -21.10 10.29
C ALA A 130 -14.20 -20.63 9.29
N GLY A 131 -14.08 -19.31 9.08
CA GLY A 131 -13.06 -18.70 8.23
C GLY A 131 -11.65 -19.09 8.68
N ALA A 132 -10.86 -19.69 7.79
CA ALA A 132 -9.49 -20.08 8.07
C ALA A 132 -8.60 -19.84 6.85
N PHE A 133 -7.39 -19.32 7.08
CA PHE A 133 -6.38 -19.22 6.03
C PHE A 133 -5.90 -20.61 5.60
N ASP A 134 -5.54 -20.75 4.33
CA ASP A 134 -4.95 -21.97 3.80
C ASP A 134 -3.50 -22.14 4.31
N PRO A 135 -3.21 -23.18 5.11
CA PRO A 135 -1.87 -23.43 5.64
C PRO A 135 -0.81 -23.76 4.57
N ALA A 136 -1.21 -24.10 3.34
CA ALA A 136 -0.27 -24.41 2.27
C ALA A 136 0.41 -23.17 1.66
N ILE A 137 -0.16 -21.98 1.88
CA ILE A 137 0.32 -20.71 1.31
C ILE A 137 0.66 -19.65 2.36
N MET A 138 0.51 -19.97 3.66
CA MET A 138 0.87 -19.11 4.80
C MET A 138 2.17 -19.58 5.44
#